data_AF-A0AB38SS68-F1
#
_entry.id   AF-A0AB38SS68-F1
#
_cell.length_a   1.000
_cell.length_b   1.000
_cell.length_c   1.000
_cell.angle_alpha   90.00
_cell.angle_beta   90.00
_cell.angle_gamma   90.00
#
_symmetry.space_group_name_H-M   'P 1'
#
loop_
_entity.id
_entity.type
_entity.pdbx_description
1 polymer ?
#
loop_
_entity_poly.entity_id
_entity_poly.type
_entity_poly.pdbx_seq_one_letter_code
_entity_poly.pdbx_strand_id
1 'polypeptide(L)'
;MALIAIAAILVAYPAIWLLVSSSWPITTTLRHIASAPNCEFARLVGLAPARRGEPGYWKHHDRDGDGVACEPWPSRRGAASPRFPLNNG
;
A
#
# COMPACT_ATOMS: atom_id res chain seq x y z
N MET A 1 -37.79 20.33 -7.62
CA MET A 1 -37.47 18.90 -7.87
C MET A 1 -36.34 18.73 -8.89
N ALA A 2 -36.44 19.30 -10.10
CA ALA A 2 -35.36 19.18 -11.11
C ALA A 2 -34.02 19.83 -10.71
N LEU A 3 -34.03 21.00 -10.07
CA LEU A 3 -32.80 21.67 -9.61
C LEU A 3 -32.05 20.90 -8.51
N ILE A 4 -32.79 20.20 -7.65
CA ILE A 4 -32.19 19.36 -6.59
C ILE A 4 -31.53 18.13 -7.21
N ALA A 5 -32.15 17.51 -8.21
CA ALA A 5 -31.57 16.38 -8.94
C ALA A 5 -30.29 16.78 -9.72
N ILE A 6 -30.30 17.94 -10.38
CA ILE A 6 -29.13 18.46 -11.09
C ILE A 6 -27.98 18.76 -10.13
N ALA A 7 -28.26 19.43 -9.00
CA ALA A 7 -27.25 19.70 -7.98
C ALA A 7 -26.67 18.40 -7.39
N ALA A 8 -27.51 17.39 -7.14
CA ALA A 8 -27.07 16.09 -6.66
C ALA A 8 -26.14 15.38 -7.66
N ILE A 9 -26.45 15.42 -8.95
CA ILE A 9 -25.60 14.84 -10.00
C ILE A 9 -24.26 15.60 -10.11
N LEU A 10 -24.30 16.93 -10.08
CA LEU A 10 -23.09 17.76 -10.16
C LEU A 10 -22.15 17.59 -8.96
N VAL A 11 -22.65 17.19 -7.80
CA VAL A 11 -21.83 16.89 -6.61
C VAL A 11 -21.41 15.43 -6.57
N ALA A 12 -22.32 14.50 -6.87
CA ALA A 12 -22.05 13.07 -6.79
C ALA A 12 -21.10 12.59 -7.89
N TYR A 13 -21.25 13.07 -9.13
CA TYR A 13 -20.42 12.62 -10.25
C TYR A 13 -18.93 12.92 -10.08
N PRO A 14 -18.48 14.14 -9.72
CA PRO A 14 -17.06 14.39 -9.47
C PRO A 14 -16.56 13.67 -8.21
N ALA A 15 -17.38 13.51 -7.16
CA ALA A 15 -16.99 12.75 -5.97
C ALA A 15 -16.79 11.26 -6.27
N ILE A 16 -17.70 10.66 -7.05
CA ILE A 16 -17.61 9.27 -7.52
C ILE A 16 -16.38 9.10 -8.42
N TRP A 17 -16.15 10.02 -9.35
CA TRP A 17 -14.97 9.99 -10.21
C TRP A 17 -13.68 10.09 -9.39
N LEU A 18 -13.62 10.98 -8.39
CA LEU A 18 -12.48 11.11 -7.49
C LEU A 18 -12.21 9.79 -6.74
N LEU A 19 -13.24 9.17 -6.18
CA LEU A 19 -13.14 7.90 -5.46
C LEU A 19 -12.68 6.74 -6.34
N VAL A 20 -13.13 6.68 -7.61
CA VAL A 20 -12.73 5.64 -8.56
C VAL A 20 -11.33 5.91 -9.16
N SER A 21 -10.95 7.18 -9.29
CA SER A 21 -9.63 7.59 -9.80
C SER A 21 -8.50 7.51 -8.76
N SER A 22 -8.84 7.53 -7.47
CA SER A 22 -7.87 7.40 -6.40
C SER A 22 -7.24 6.01 -6.44
N SER A 23 -5.94 5.97 -6.70
CA SER A 23 -5.18 4.74 -6.87
C SER A 23 -5.09 3.89 -5.60
N TRP A 24 -5.47 4.43 -4.43
CA TRP A 24 -5.41 3.75 -3.15
C TRP A 24 -6.65 4.01 -2.29
N PRO A 25 -7.36 2.96 -1.83
CA PRO A 25 -8.47 3.12 -0.91
C PRO A 25 -7.98 3.58 0.48
N ILE A 26 -8.82 4.34 1.18
CA ILE A 26 -8.52 4.91 2.52
C ILE A 26 -8.06 3.82 3.50
N THR A 27 -8.64 2.63 3.40
CA THR A 27 -8.27 1.45 4.20
C THR A 27 -6.79 1.08 4.03
N THR A 28 -6.27 1.16 2.81
CA THR A 28 -4.88 0.82 2.50
C THR A 28 -3.94 1.87 3.04
N THR A 29 -4.31 3.16 2.98
CA THR A 29 -3.56 4.25 3.61
C THR A 29 -3.44 4.07 5.11
N LEU A 30 -4.53 3.69 5.79
CA LEU A 30 -4.52 3.42 7.22
C LEU A 30 -3.60 2.23 7.57
N ARG A 31 -3.67 1.15 6.79
CA ARG A 31 -2.77 0.00 6.96
C ARG A 31 -1.31 0.40 6.74
N HIS A 32 -1.02 1.24 5.75
CA HIS A 32 0.33 1.73 5.49
C HIS A 32 0.87 2.52 6.69
N ILE A 33 0.08 3.42 7.29
CA ILE A 33 0.48 4.15 8.50
C ILE A 33 0.72 3.17 9.66
N ALA A 34 -0.19 2.21 9.87
CA ALA A 34 -0.06 1.22 10.94
C ALA A 34 1.18 0.31 10.80
N SER A 35 1.70 0.11 9.58
CA SER A 35 2.93 -0.67 9.33
C SER A 35 4.24 0.06 9.63
N ALA A 36 4.21 1.37 9.89
CA ALA A 36 5.40 2.19 10.12
C ALA A 36 6.28 1.77 11.33
N PRO A 37 5.74 1.32 12.48
CA PRO A 37 6.55 1.10 13.68
C PRO A 37 7.53 -0.05 13.56
N ASN A 38 7.11 -1.20 13.03
CA ASN A 38 7.96 -2.38 12.89
C ASN A 38 7.42 -3.37 11.84
N CYS A 39 8.24 -4.36 11.48
CA CYS A 39 7.86 -5.41 10.55
C CYS A 39 6.84 -6.42 11.10
N GLU A 40 6.60 -6.45 12.41
CA GLU A 40 5.53 -7.25 13.00
C GLU A 40 4.16 -6.62 12.66
N PHE A 41 4.00 -5.32 12.91
CA PHE A 41 2.82 -4.55 12.53
C PHE A 41 2.58 -4.60 11.03
N ALA A 42 3.63 -4.48 10.20
CA ALA A 42 3.51 -4.62 8.76
C ALA A 42 2.93 -5.99 8.33
N ARG A 43 3.32 -7.07 9.01
CA ARG A 43 2.77 -8.42 8.79
C ARG A 43 1.35 -8.55 9.34
N LEU A 44 1.07 -7.97 10.51
CA LEU A 44 -0.26 -7.94 11.13
C LEU A 44 -1.30 -7.26 10.24
N VAL A 45 -0.93 -6.16 9.57
CA VAL A 45 -1.81 -5.47 8.63
C VAL A 45 -1.82 -6.07 7.22
N GLY A 46 -1.09 -7.18 7.02
CA GLY A 46 -1.02 -7.90 5.74
C GLY A 46 -0.32 -7.12 4.62
N LEU A 47 0.58 -6.19 4.98
CA LEU A 47 1.32 -5.38 4.02
C LEU A 47 2.77 -5.83 3.84
N ALA A 48 3.31 -6.68 4.72
CA ALA A 48 4.65 -7.21 4.57
C ALA A 48 4.65 -8.61 3.94
N PRO A 49 5.62 -8.91 3.07
CA PRO A 49 6.68 -8.02 2.58
C PRO A 49 6.17 -7.04 1.50
N ALA A 50 6.73 -5.83 1.47
CA ALA A 50 6.29 -4.73 0.60
C ALA A 50 7.42 -4.24 -0.29
N ARG A 51 7.13 -3.88 -1.54
CA ARG A 51 8.11 -3.29 -2.47
C ARG A 51 8.04 -1.78 -2.49
N ARG A 52 9.12 -1.15 -2.97
CA ARG A 52 9.14 0.30 -3.19
C ARG A 52 7.98 0.74 -4.08
N GLY A 53 7.11 1.59 -3.53
CA GLY A 53 5.89 2.07 -4.21
C GLY A 53 4.61 1.32 -3.82
N GLU A 54 4.71 0.23 -3.06
CA GLU A 54 3.58 -0.54 -2.53
C GLU A 54 3.21 -0.14 -1.10
N PRO A 55 1.99 -0.49 -0.65
CA PRO A 55 1.55 -0.18 0.70
C PRO A 55 2.39 -0.95 1.69
N GLY A 56 2.88 -0.24 2.70
CA GLY A 56 3.67 -0.84 3.78
C GLY A 56 5.17 -0.89 3.53
N TYR A 57 5.62 -0.38 2.38
CA TYR A 57 7.05 -0.12 2.18
C TYR A 57 7.47 1.10 2.97
N TRP A 58 8.46 0.89 3.83
CA TRP A 58 9.16 1.96 4.50
C TRP A 58 10.66 1.78 4.33
N LYS A 59 11.37 2.85 4.01
CA LYS A 59 12.81 2.80 3.74
C LYS A 59 13.61 2.30 4.96
N HIS A 60 13.14 2.53 6.19
CA HIS A 60 13.79 2.03 7.40
C HIS A 60 13.53 0.54 7.68
N HIS A 61 12.54 -0.06 7.02
CA HIS A 61 12.25 -1.49 7.10
C HIS A 61 13.01 -2.31 6.03
N ASP A 62 13.59 -1.64 5.05
CA ASP A 62 14.47 -2.19 4.02
C ASP A 62 15.93 -2.12 4.53
N ARG A 63 16.40 -3.22 5.12
CA ARG A 63 17.67 -3.27 5.86
C ARG A 63 18.88 -3.33 4.93
N ASP A 64 18.75 -3.97 3.78
CA ASP A 64 19.81 -4.18 2.79
C ASP A 64 19.71 -3.25 1.58
N GLY A 65 18.61 -2.50 1.44
CA GLY A 65 18.44 -1.43 0.47
C GLY A 65 18.04 -1.92 -0.91
N ASP A 66 17.53 -3.14 -1.03
CA ASP A 66 17.19 -3.78 -2.30
C ASP A 66 15.81 -3.35 -2.84
N GLY A 67 15.05 -2.60 -2.04
CA GLY A 67 13.70 -2.14 -2.36
C GLY A 67 12.59 -3.06 -1.86
N VAL A 68 12.87 -4.03 -0.99
CA VAL A 68 11.91 -4.91 -0.34
C VAL A 68 11.96 -4.74 1.19
N ALA A 69 10.87 -4.27 1.78
CA ALA A 69 10.74 -4.13 3.22
C ALA A 69 10.22 -5.43 3.87
N CYS A 70 10.71 -5.71 5.08
CA CYS A 70 10.20 -6.77 5.96
C CYS A 70 10.24 -8.20 5.40
N GLU A 71 11.31 -8.53 4.67
CA GLU A 71 11.54 -9.84 4.10
C GLU A 71 11.42 -10.99 5.14
N PRO A 72 10.88 -12.16 4.75
CA PRO A 72 10.73 -13.30 5.65
C PRO A 72 12.00 -14.16 5.79
N TRP A 73 13.02 -13.97 4.95
CA TRP A 73 14.20 -14.84 4.91
C TRP A 73 15.38 -14.26 5.71
N PRO A 74 16.20 -15.11 6.38
CA PRO A 74 17.42 -14.66 7.03
C PRO A 74 18.41 -14.22 5.96
N SER A 75 18.69 -12.93 5.89
CA SER A 75 19.65 -12.31 4.96
C SER A 75 21.02 -12.98 5.12
N ARG A 76 21.31 -13.99 4.29
CA ARG A 76 22.68 -14.47 4.12
C ARG A 76 23.41 -13.36 3.39
N ARG A 77 24.26 -12.64 4.14
CA ARG A 77 25.23 -11.63 3.67
C ARG A 77 25.64 -11.93 2.22
N GLY A 78 25.14 -11.16 1.27
CA GLY A 78 25.64 -11.13 -0.12
C GLY A 78 24.89 -11.93 -1.19
N ALA A 79 23.79 -12.63 -0.88
CA ALA A 79 22.92 -13.14 -1.94
C ALA A 79 21.87 -12.08 -2.29
N ALA A 80 22.00 -11.44 -3.45
CA ALA A 80 20.97 -10.58 -4.01
C ALA A 80 19.59 -11.22 -3.80
N SER A 81 18.70 -10.52 -3.11
CA SER A 81 17.41 -11.05 -2.67
C SER A 81 16.72 -11.76 -3.82
N PRO A 82 16.23 -13.00 -3.63
CA PRO A 82 15.51 -13.70 -4.68
C PRO A 82 14.30 -12.84 -5.00
N ARG A 83 14.28 -12.25 -6.21
CA ARG A 83 13.16 -11.48 -6.76
C ARG A 83 11.86 -12.16 -6.31
N PHE A 84 11.16 -11.51 -5.38
CA PHE A 84 9.94 -12.03 -4.77
C PHE A 84 9.02 -12.54 -5.90
N PRO A 85 8.57 -13.81 -5.90
CA PRO A 85 7.71 -14.29 -6.97
C PRO A 85 6.43 -13.44 -6.95
N LEU A 86 6.11 -12.85 -8.09
CA LEU A 86 4.92 -12.04 -8.32
C LEU A 86 3.69 -12.93 -8.07
N ASN A 87 3.11 -12.89 -6.88
CA ASN A 87 1.77 -13.44 -6.67
C ASN A 87 0.77 -12.30 -6.86
N ASN A 88 0.42 -12.07 -8.12
CA ASN A 88 -0.72 -11.27 -8.50
C ASN A 88 -1.97 -12.14 -8.26
N GLY A 89 -2.52 -12.05 -7.05
CA GLY A 89 -3.86 -12.55 -6.72
C GLY A 89 -4.91 -11.49 -7.00
#